data_AF-A0A3A8R8H3-F1
#
_entry.id   AF-A0A3A8R8H3-F1
#
_cell.length_a   1.000
_cell.length_b   1.000
_cell.length_c   1.000
_cell.angle_alpha   90.00
_cell.angle_beta   90.00
_cell.angle_gamma   90.00
#
_symmetry.space_group_name_H-M   'P 1'
#
loop_
_entity.id
_entity.type
_entity.pdbx_description
1 polymer ?
#
loop_
_entity_poly.entity_id
_entity_poly.type
_entity_poly.pdbx_seq_one_letter_code
_entity_poly.pdbx_strand_id
1 'polypeptide(L)' 'MTVYNRYRTLLHQLALVRARAPGGDSPEADALLDSMDEVWDALSEGERAALERERARLAVSASDARAVPA' A
#
# COMPACT_ATOMS: atom_id res chain seq x y z
N MET A 1 8.13 -10.66 -8.17
CA MET A 1 7.68 -9.64 -7.19
C MET A 1 6.20 -9.92 -6.88
N THR A 2 5.76 -9.93 -5.61
CA THR A 2 4.37 -10.26 -5.25
C THR A 2 3.41 -9.09 -5.49
N VAL A 3 2.11 -9.37 -5.61
CA VAL A 3 1.05 -8.34 -5.65
C VAL A 3 1.14 -7.41 -4.44
N TYR A 4 1.34 -7.96 -3.24
CA TYR A 4 1.51 -7.17 -2.03
C TYR A 4 2.70 -6.20 -2.15
N ASN A 5 3.83 -6.66 -2.70
CA ASN A 5 4.99 -5.80 -2.92
C ASN A 5 4.70 -4.71 -3.96
N ARG A 6 3.95 -5.02 -5.03
CA ARG A 6 3.53 -4.02 -6.02
C ARG A 6 2.62 -2.95 -5.40
N TYR A 7 1.59 -3.37 -4.65
CA TYR A 7 0.66 -2.48 -3.96
C TYR A 7 1.38 -1.61 -2.90
N ARG A 8 2.31 -2.20 -2.13
CA ARG A 8 3.14 -1.48 -1.16
C ARG A 8 4.06 -0.46 -1.82
N THR A 9 4.61 -0.77 -2.98
CA THR A 9 5.43 0.17 -3.75
C THR A 9 4.61 1.36 -4.24
N LEU A 10 3.40 1.14 -4.76
CA LEU A 10 2.49 2.22 -5.18
C LEU A 10 2.11 3.13 -4.01
N LEU A 11 1.78 2.54 -2.84
CA LEU A 11 1.54 3.30 -1.61
C LEU A 11 2.74 4.15 -1.18
N HIS A 12 3.95 3.60 -1.28
CA HIS A 12 5.16 4.34 -0.94
C HIS A 12 5.39 5.52 -1.90
N GLN A 13 5.19 5.31 -3.20
CA GLN A 13 5.28 6.36 -4.20
C GLN A 13 4.25 7.45 -3.96
N LEU A 14 3.00 7.08 -3.67
CA LEU A 14 1.93 8.04 -3.35
C LEU A 14 2.29 8.90 -2.12
N ALA A 15 2.86 8.28 -1.08
CA ALA A 15 3.32 9.01 0.11
C ALA A 15 4.43 10.03 -0.22
N LEU A 16 5.39 9.65 -1.07
CA LEU A 16 6.46 10.54 -1.51
C LEU A 16 5.92 11.72 -2.34
N VAL A 17 4.98 11.46 -3.25
CA VAL A 17 4.36 12.49 -4.10
C VAL A 17 3.57 13.47 -3.23
N ARG A 18 2.74 12.98 -2.31
CA ARG A 18 1.97 13.83 -1.38
C ARG A 18 2.85 14.66 -0.46
N ALA A 19 3.97 14.12 0.01
CA ALA A 19 4.93 14.86 0.82
C ALA A 19 5.58 16.03 0.05
N ARG A 20 5.69 15.92 -1.29
CA ARG A 20 6.26 16.96 -2.16
C ARG A 20 5.24 18.01 -2.61
N ALA A 21 3.96 17.66 -2.64
CA ALA A 21 2.87 18.54 -3.06
C ALA A 21 1.79 18.66 -1.96
N PRO A 22 2.03 19.46 -0.90
CA PRO A 22 1.07 19.64 0.21
C PRO A 22 -0.22 20.42 -0.14
N GLY A 23 -0.54 20.58 -1.43
CA GLY A 23 -1.70 21.32 -1.95
C GLY A 23 -2.89 20.46 -2.40
N GLY A 24 -2.83 19.14 -2.22
CA GLY A 24 -3.96 18.23 -2.44
C GLY A 24 -4.09 17.71 -3.86
N ASP A 25 -3.96 18.57 -4.87
CA ASP A 25 -4.09 18.16 -6.28
C ASP A 25 -2.72 17.92 -6.91
N SER A 26 -2.45 16.67 -7.27
CA SER A 26 -1.26 16.27 -8.02
C SER A 26 -1.68 15.26 -9.08
N PRO A 27 -1.54 15.59 -10.37
CA PRO A 27 -1.81 14.63 -11.45
C PRO A 27 -1.00 13.33 -11.33
N GLU A 28 0.18 13.42 -10.71
CA GLU A 28 1.02 12.25 -10.42
C GLU A 28 0.44 11.40 -9.30
N ALA A 29 -0.17 12.01 -8.28
CA ALA A 29 -0.89 11.27 -7.25
C ALA A 29 -2.15 10.60 -7.82
N ASP A 30 -2.87 11.29 -8.71
CA ASP A 30 -4.06 10.75 -9.37
C ASP A 30 -3.70 9.53 -10.24
N ALA A 31 -2.65 9.63 -11.07
CA ALA A 31 -2.18 8.50 -11.87
C ALA A 31 -1.73 7.29 -11.02
N LEU A 32 -1.17 7.54 -9.83
CA LEU A 32 -0.82 6.48 -8.89
C LEU A 32 -2.07 5.84 -8.26
N LEU A 33 -3.10 6.63 -7.97
CA LEU A 33 -4.38 6.12 -7.48
C LEU A 33 -5.08 5.27 -8.56
N ASP A 34 -5.12 5.73 -9.81
CA ASP A 34 -5.64 4.94 -10.93
C ASP A 34 -4.89 3.62 -11.08
N SER A 35 -3.54 3.66 -10.99
CA SER A 35 -2.72 2.45 -11.02
C SER A 35 -2.99 1.51 -9.85
N MET A 36 -3.36 2.04 -8.68
CA MET A 36 -3.75 1.22 -7.52
C MET A 36 -5.10 0.57 -7.74
N ASP A 37 -6.06 1.28 -8.33
CA ASP A 37 -7.39 0.76 -8.68
C ASP A 37 -7.30 -0.34 -9.74
N GLU A 38 -6.50 -0.14 -10.79
CA GLU A 38 -6.23 -1.18 -11.80
C GLU A 38 -5.62 -2.45 -11.18
N VAL A 39 -4.65 -2.27 -10.27
CA VAL A 39 -4.06 -3.41 -9.56
C VAL A 39 -5.09 -4.08 -8.68
N TRP A 40 -5.98 -3.34 -8.03
CA TRP A 40 -7.04 -3.90 -7.22
C TRP A 40 -8.06 -4.69 -8.05
N ASP A 41 -8.47 -4.15 -9.21
CA ASP A 41 -9.42 -4.77 -10.14
C ASP A 41 -8.86 -6.00 -10.85
N ALA A 42 -7.56 -6.05 -11.09
CA ALA A 42 -6.90 -7.23 -11.64
C ALA A 42 -6.82 -8.42 -10.66
N LEU A 43 -7.10 -8.21 -9.36
CA LEU A 43 -7.07 -9.27 -8.36
C LEU A 43 -8.39 -10.04 -8.30
N SER A 44 -8.29 -11.36 -8.31
CA SER A 44 -9.38 -12.23 -7.90
C SER A 44 -9.69 -12.06 -6.41
N GLU A 45 -10.90 -12.45 -5.98
CA GLU A 45 -11.27 -12.45 -4.55
C GLU A 45 -10.30 -13.23 -3.68
N GLY A 46 -9.79 -14.37 -4.17
CA GLY A 46 -8.80 -15.18 -3.46
C GLY A 46 -7.47 -14.45 -3.25
N GLU A 47 -7.05 -13.67 -4.25
CA GLU A 47 -5.83 -12.86 -4.18
C GLU A 47 -6.02 -11.63 -3.30
N ARG A 48 -7.19 -10.97 -3.34
CA ARG A 48 -7.56 -9.89 -2.41
C ARG A 48 -7.57 -10.42 -0.97
N ALA A 49 -8.16 -11.59 -0.73
CA ALA A 49 -8.16 -12.23 0.59
C ALA A 49 -6.75 -12.65 1.05
N ALA A 50 -5.86 -13.03 0.13
CA ALA A 50 -4.47 -13.32 0.45
C ALA A 50 -3.69 -12.03 0.80
N LEU A 51 -3.94 -10.94 0.07
CA LEU A 51 -3.38 -9.61 0.33
C LEU A 51 -3.78 -9.10 1.72
N GLU A 52 -5.06 -9.18 2.07
CA GLU A 52 -5.55 -8.75 3.39
C GLU A 52 -5.00 -9.61 4.53
N ARG A 53 -4.88 -10.93 4.35
CA ARG A 53 -4.22 -11.81 5.33
C ARG A 53 -2.74 -11.46 5.50
N GLU A 54 -2.04 -11.17 4.42
CA GLU A 54 -0.63 -10.75 4.48
C GLU A 54 -0.48 -9.38 5.16
N ARG A 55 -1.37 -8.43 4.85
CA ARG A 55 -1.45 -7.14 5.52
C ARG A 55 -1.70 -7.28 7.02
N ALA A 56 -2.63 -8.15 7.41
CA ALA A 56 -2.91 -8.44 8.82
C ALA A 56 -1.71 -9.06 9.54
N ARG A 57 -1.04 -10.05 8.92
CA ARG A 57 0.19 -10.64 9.46
C ARG A 57 1.27 -9.58 9.70
N LEU A 58 1.51 -8.72 8.72
CA LEU A 58 2.53 -7.68 8.81
C LEU A 58 2.18 -6.57 9.81
N ALA A 59 0.89 -6.23 9.95
CA ALA A 59 0.43 -5.30 10.97
C ALA A 59 0.66 -5.83 12.40
N VAL A 60 0.43 -7.13 12.62
CA VAL A 60 0.74 -7.81 13.89
C VAL A 60 2.25 -7.79 14.16
N SER A 61 3.09 -8.13 13.16
CA SER A 61 4.56 -8.08 13.32
C SER A 61 5.10 -6.66 13.56
N ALA A 62 4.51 -5.63 12.96
CA ALA A 62 4.89 -4.23 13.22
C ALA A 62 4.46 -3.76 14.62
N SER A 63 3.36 -4.29 15.15
CA SER A 63 2.90 -4.00 16.51
C SER A 63 3.77 -4.69 17.56
N ASP A 64 4.22 -5.93 17.31
CA ASP A 64 5.20 -6.63 18.16
C ASP A 64 6.58 -5.95 18.14
N ALA A 65 7.03 -5.43 16.98
CA ALA A 65 8.31 -4.73 16.87
C ALA A 65 8.35 -3.39 17.62
N ARG A 66 7.19 -2.80 17.97
CA ARG A 66 7.10 -1.59 18.80
C ARG A 66 7.04 -1.87 20.30
N ALA A 67 6.88 -3.13 20.70
CA ALA A 67 6.91 -3.56 22.10
C ALA A 67 8.33 -3.99 22.50
N VAL A 68 9.31 -3.08 22.42
CA VAL A 68 10.58 -3.26 23.12
C VAL A 68 10.49 -2.46 24.43
N PRO A 69 10.32 -3.12 25.59
CA PRO A 69 10.40 -2.42 26.87
C PRO A 69 11.84 -1.96 27.12
N ALA A 70 11.98 -0.70 27.56
CA ALA A 70 13.22 -0.12 28.06
C ALA A 70 13.54 -0.63 29.47
#